data_AF-A0A8D8APF5-F1
#
_entry.id   AF-A0A8D8APF5-F1
#
_cell.length_a   1.000
_cell.length_b   1.000
_cell.length_c   1.000
_cell.angle_alpha   90.00
_cell.angle_beta   90.00
_cell.angle_gamma   90.00
#
_symmetry.space_group_name_H-M   'P 1'
#
loop_
_entity.id
_entity.type
_entity.pdbx_description
1 polymer ?
#
loop_
_entity_poly.entity_id
_entity_poly.type
_entity_poly.pdbx_seq_one_letter_code
_entity_poly.pdbx_strand_id
1 'polypeptide(L)'
;MTPQPLEQGGAVTAFIPTGQEMAPRQNLIPLGRLIDFIIQRTYHELTVLAELLPRKTDMERKIEIYNFSASTRQLFIRLLALVKWANSASKVDKSAKIMAFLDKQSLLFIDTADMLSRMARETLVNARLPNFHIPAAVEILTSGTYSRLPSIIRERIVPPDPITPSEKRQTLQRLNQVIQHRLVTGNLMPQLRKFKIENGRVTFKVDHEFEVSLTVMGDGPNIPWRLLDIDILVEDKETGDGKALVHTLQVNYIHQLIQGRIVDSPDALAEVYNCLH
;
A
#
# COMPACT_ATOMS: atom_id res chain seq x y z
N MET A 1 37.13 -31.09 -9.37
CA MET A 1 35.88 -30.69 -8.67
C MET A 1 34.80 -30.52 -9.71
N THR A 2 33.97 -31.56 -9.88
CA THR A 2 32.83 -31.61 -10.80
C THR A 2 31.58 -31.11 -10.07
N PRO A 3 30.80 -30.16 -10.61
CA PRO A 3 29.58 -29.72 -9.95
C PRO A 3 28.45 -30.75 -10.16
N GLN A 4 27.83 -31.17 -9.06
CA GLN A 4 26.57 -31.92 -9.04
C GLN A 4 25.41 -31.03 -9.50
N PRO A 5 24.41 -31.55 -10.23
CA PRO A 5 23.15 -30.84 -10.45
C PRO A 5 22.25 -30.93 -9.21
N LEU A 6 21.67 -29.79 -8.83
CA LEU A 6 20.59 -29.70 -7.84
C LEU A 6 19.32 -30.37 -8.40
N GLU A 7 19.09 -31.62 -8.04
CA GLU A 7 17.75 -32.22 -8.05
C GLU A 7 16.95 -31.70 -6.85
N GLN A 8 16.32 -30.54 -7.01
CA GLN A 8 15.10 -30.22 -6.27
C GLN A 8 13.95 -30.16 -7.27
N GLY A 9 13.55 -31.34 -7.73
CA GLY A 9 12.23 -31.55 -8.32
C GLY A 9 11.19 -31.26 -7.24
N GLY A 10 10.57 -30.09 -7.31
CA GLY A 10 9.31 -29.83 -6.62
C GLY A 10 8.33 -30.90 -7.08
N ALA A 11 7.97 -31.78 -6.15
CA ALA A 11 7.00 -32.83 -6.37
C ALA A 11 5.71 -32.18 -6.87
N VAL A 12 5.47 -32.28 -8.18
CA VAL A 12 4.13 -32.21 -8.74
C VAL A 12 3.42 -33.43 -8.20
N THR A 13 2.84 -33.30 -7.00
CA THR A 13 1.88 -34.25 -6.47
C THR A 13 0.79 -34.35 -7.52
N ALA A 14 0.88 -35.39 -8.34
CA ALA A 14 -0.21 -35.82 -9.19
C ALA A 14 -1.35 -36.14 -8.23
N PHE A 15 -2.26 -35.18 -8.03
CA PHE A 15 -3.58 -35.42 -7.49
C PHE A 15 -4.30 -36.29 -8.53
N ILE A 16 -3.98 -37.58 -8.52
CA ILE A 16 -4.90 -38.60 -8.98
C ILE A 16 -6.00 -38.55 -7.94
N PRO A 17 -7.25 -38.19 -8.28
CA PRO A 17 -8.35 -38.45 -7.37
C PRO A 17 -8.48 -39.98 -7.32
N THR A 18 -7.77 -40.60 -6.38
CA THR A 18 -8.11 -41.92 -5.85
C THR A 18 -9.60 -41.90 -5.62
N GLY A 19 -10.30 -42.82 -6.30
CA GLY A 19 -11.74 -42.77 -6.47
C GLY A 19 -12.45 -42.33 -5.21
N GLN A 20 -13.08 -41.15 -5.27
CA GLN A 20 -14.26 -40.92 -4.46
C GLN A 20 -15.22 -42.06 -4.82
N GLU A 21 -15.28 -43.06 -3.95
CA GLU A 21 -16.47 -43.86 -3.76
C GLU A 21 -17.61 -42.86 -3.73
N MET A 22 -18.39 -42.85 -4.81
CA MET A 22 -19.63 -42.10 -4.93
C MET A 22 -20.34 -42.23 -3.60
N ALA A 23 -20.64 -41.09 -2.98
CA ALA A 23 -21.34 -41.04 -1.70
C ALA A 23 -22.39 -42.17 -1.69
N PRO A 24 -22.24 -43.18 -0.81
CA PRO A 24 -23.20 -44.26 -0.77
C PRO A 24 -24.55 -43.60 -0.61
N ARG A 25 -25.59 -44.09 -1.29
CA ARG A 25 -26.93 -43.51 -1.20
C ARG A 25 -27.41 -43.61 0.25
N GLN A 26 -27.03 -42.63 1.07
CA GLN A 26 -27.27 -42.58 2.51
C GLN A 26 -28.77 -42.43 2.84
N ASN A 27 -29.60 -42.23 1.80
CA ASN A 27 -31.03 -42.01 1.91
C ASN A 27 -31.92 -43.08 1.25
N LEU A 28 -31.40 -44.26 0.90
CA LEU A 28 -32.28 -45.36 0.45
C LEU A 28 -32.78 -46.19 1.65
N ILE A 29 -34.08 -46.11 1.92
CA ILE A 29 -34.73 -46.96 2.93
C ILE A 29 -35.17 -48.27 2.25
N PRO A 30 -34.78 -49.45 2.79
CA PRO A 30 -35.22 -50.72 2.24
C PRO A 30 -36.74 -50.89 2.43
N LEU A 31 -37.41 -51.36 1.38
CA LEU A 31 -38.88 -51.52 1.36
C LEU A 31 -39.39 -52.40 2.50
N GLY A 32 -38.66 -53.46 2.87
CA GLY A 32 -39.04 -54.33 3.99
C GLY A 32 -39.15 -53.56 5.31
N ARG A 33 -38.18 -52.70 5.61
CA ARG A 33 -38.18 -51.87 6.83
C ARG A 33 -39.32 -50.85 6.84
N LEU A 34 -39.68 -50.31 5.67
CA LEU A 34 -40.84 -49.43 5.53
C LEU A 34 -42.15 -50.18 5.79
N ILE A 35 -42.27 -51.41 5.30
CA ILE A 35 -43.45 -52.27 5.54
C ILE A 35 -43.56 -52.58 7.04
N ASP A 36 -42.46 -52.96 7.70
CA ASP A 36 -42.44 -53.25 9.13
C ASP A 36 -42.90 -52.04 9.96
N PHE A 37 -42.40 -50.84 9.66
CA PHE A 37 -42.82 -49.63 10.35
C PHE A 37 -44.31 -49.31 10.12
N ILE A 38 -44.83 -49.55 8.92
CA ILE A 38 -46.26 -49.34 8.63
C ILE A 38 -47.11 -50.33 9.42
N ILE A 39 -46.72 -51.61 9.47
CA ILE A 39 -47.43 -52.64 10.22
C ILE A 39 -47.41 -52.32 11.72
N GLN A 40 -46.24 -51.97 12.27
CA GLN A 40 -46.09 -51.61 13.67
C GLN A 40 -46.94 -50.37 14.02
N ARG A 41 -46.95 -49.35 13.15
CA ARG A 41 -47.77 -48.16 13.37
C ARG A 41 -49.26 -48.48 13.34
N THR A 42 -49.74 -49.24 12.34
CA THR A 42 -51.15 -49.63 12.27
C THR A 42 -51.56 -50.49 13.45
N TYR A 43 -50.69 -51.41 13.90
CA TYR A 43 -50.95 -52.21 15.10
C TYR A 43 -51.05 -51.34 16.34
N HIS A 44 -50.11 -50.40 16.53
CA HIS A 44 -50.16 -49.48 17.66
C HIS A 44 -51.40 -48.59 17.65
N GLU A 45 -51.75 -48.00 16.50
CA GLU A 45 -52.97 -47.20 16.34
C GLU A 45 -54.23 -48.04 16.63
N LEU A 46 -54.25 -49.31 16.21
CA LEU A 46 -55.35 -50.23 16.50
C LEU A 46 -55.45 -50.58 18.00
N THR A 47 -54.31 -50.79 18.67
CA THR A 47 -54.26 -51.06 20.12
C THR A 47 -54.78 -49.85 20.92
N VAL A 48 -54.30 -48.65 20.58
CA VAL A 48 -54.75 -47.40 21.21
C VAL A 48 -56.25 -47.19 20.98
N LEU A 49 -56.73 -47.46 19.76
CA LEU A 49 -58.15 -47.41 19.44
C LEU A 49 -58.93 -48.40 20.33
N ALA A 50 -58.51 -49.66 20.42
CA ALA A 50 -59.17 -50.70 21.23
C ALA A 50 -59.26 -50.33 22.73
N GLU A 51 -58.25 -49.67 23.29
CA GLU A 51 -58.26 -49.20 24.69
C GLU A 51 -59.19 -48.00 24.93
N LEU A 52 -59.36 -47.13 23.91
CA LEU A 52 -60.18 -45.91 24.00
C LEU A 52 -61.66 -46.14 23.64
N LEU A 53 -61.95 -47.16 22.82
CA LEU A 53 -63.30 -47.55 22.39
C LEU A 53 -64.34 -47.77 23.51
N PRO A 54 -64.03 -48.47 24.62
CA PRO A 54 -65.01 -48.77 25.67
C PRO A 54 -65.37 -47.56 26.53
N ARG A 55 -64.60 -46.46 26.46
CA ARG A 55 -64.81 -45.24 27.25
C ARG A 55 -65.64 -44.17 26.55
N LYS A 56 -65.96 -44.34 25.27
CA LYS A 56 -66.69 -43.37 24.43
C LYS A 56 -68.14 -43.77 24.18
N THR A 57 -68.98 -42.77 23.86
CA THR A 57 -70.38 -42.98 23.45
C THR A 57 -70.48 -43.76 22.13
N ASP A 58 -71.59 -44.45 21.89
CA ASP A 58 -71.75 -45.30 20.70
C ASP A 58 -71.62 -44.53 19.36
N MET A 59 -71.98 -43.25 19.32
CA MET A 59 -71.85 -42.42 18.13
C MET A 59 -70.39 -42.04 17.86
N GLU A 60 -69.66 -41.59 18.89
CA GLU A 60 -68.23 -41.26 18.77
C GLU A 60 -67.40 -42.50 18.43
N ARG A 61 -67.78 -43.65 18.98
CA ARG A 61 -67.14 -44.94 18.67
C ARG A 61 -67.18 -45.26 17.17
N LYS A 62 -68.34 -45.06 16.54
CA LYS A 62 -68.51 -45.31 15.09
C LYS A 62 -67.68 -44.37 14.24
N ILE A 63 -67.60 -43.09 14.61
CA ILE A 63 -66.82 -42.08 13.88
C ILE A 63 -65.32 -42.39 13.94
N GLU A 64 -64.80 -42.76 15.13
CA GLU A 64 -63.39 -43.10 15.30
C GLU A 64 -62.99 -44.36 14.52
N ILE A 65 -63.83 -45.42 14.55
CA ILE A 65 -63.60 -46.64 13.76
C ILE A 65 -63.59 -46.33 12.27
N TYR A 66 -64.51 -45.49 11.80
CA TYR A 66 -64.56 -45.08 10.40
C TYR A 66 -63.30 -44.30 10.00
N ASN A 67 -62.89 -43.31 10.79
CA ASN A 67 -61.71 -42.49 10.53
C ASN A 67 -60.42 -43.33 10.53
N PHE A 68 -60.29 -44.26 11.47
CA PHE A 68 -59.18 -45.21 11.52
C PHE A 68 -59.14 -46.08 10.26
N SER A 69 -60.27 -46.65 9.86
CA SER A 69 -60.37 -47.49 8.65
C SER A 69 -60.01 -46.70 7.37
N ALA A 70 -60.51 -45.46 7.25
CA ALA A 70 -60.23 -44.60 6.10
C ALA A 70 -58.74 -44.20 6.02
N SER A 71 -58.14 -43.77 7.13
CA SER A 71 -56.72 -43.42 7.21
C SER A 71 -55.81 -44.62 6.94
N THR A 72 -56.13 -45.77 7.55
CA THR A 72 -55.38 -47.02 7.36
C THR A 72 -55.45 -47.47 5.89
N ARG A 73 -56.64 -47.45 5.28
CA ARG A 73 -56.81 -47.75 3.86
C ARG A 73 -55.94 -46.84 2.97
N GLN A 74 -55.92 -45.54 3.23
CA GLN A 74 -55.13 -44.60 2.42
C GLN A 74 -53.62 -44.86 2.55
N LEU A 75 -53.16 -45.23 3.75
CA LEU A 75 -51.77 -45.62 3.98
C LEU A 75 -51.39 -46.88 3.18
N PHE A 76 -52.22 -47.92 3.23
CA PHE A 76 -51.97 -49.16 2.48
C PHE A 76 -52.07 -48.98 0.97
N ILE A 77 -52.94 -48.07 0.48
CA ILE A 77 -52.98 -47.71 -0.95
C ILE A 77 -51.66 -47.04 -1.39
N ARG A 78 -51.12 -46.12 -0.57
CA ARG A 78 -49.82 -45.49 -0.86
C ARG A 78 -48.69 -46.52 -0.83
N LEU A 79 -48.70 -47.43 0.14
CA LEU A 79 -47.74 -48.54 0.20
C LEU A 79 -47.85 -49.44 -1.04
N LEU A 80 -49.06 -49.77 -1.47
CA LEU A 80 -49.29 -50.56 -2.68
C LEU A 80 -48.72 -49.88 -3.93
N ALA A 81 -48.87 -48.55 -4.05
CA ALA A 81 -48.26 -47.80 -5.14
C ALA A 81 -46.72 -47.92 -5.12
N LEU A 82 -46.09 -47.83 -3.96
CA LEU A 82 -44.64 -48.02 -3.81
C LEU A 82 -44.20 -49.45 -4.16
N VAL A 83 -44.95 -50.47 -3.73
CA VAL A 83 -44.67 -51.87 -4.08
C VAL A 83 -44.78 -52.11 -5.58
N LYS A 84 -45.81 -51.55 -6.24
CA LYS A 84 -45.93 -51.62 -7.70
C LYS A 84 -44.77 -50.93 -8.42
N TRP A 85 -44.28 -49.82 -7.87
CA TRP A 85 -43.12 -49.11 -8.42
C TRP A 85 -41.80 -49.83 -8.16
N ALA A 86 -41.69 -50.55 -7.04
CA ALA A 86 -40.51 -51.33 -6.69
C ALA A 86 -40.17 -52.41 -7.72
N ASN A 87 -41.16 -52.94 -8.46
CA ASN A 87 -40.93 -53.86 -9.57
C ASN A 87 -40.08 -53.24 -10.71
N SER A 88 -40.09 -51.91 -10.84
CA SER A 88 -39.27 -51.17 -11.79
C SER A 88 -37.98 -50.63 -11.19
N ALA A 89 -37.72 -50.82 -9.89
CA ALA A 89 -36.57 -50.26 -9.19
C ALA A 89 -35.23 -50.72 -9.79
N SER A 90 -35.14 -51.97 -10.24
CA SER A 90 -33.92 -52.50 -10.88
C SER A 90 -33.55 -51.77 -12.18
N LYS A 91 -34.54 -51.23 -12.91
CA LYS A 91 -34.29 -50.42 -14.12
C LYS A 91 -33.80 -49.02 -13.74
N VAL A 92 -34.44 -48.41 -12.75
CA VAL A 92 -34.06 -47.09 -12.22
C VAL A 92 -32.65 -47.11 -11.62
N ASP A 93 -32.29 -48.19 -10.91
CA ASP A 93 -30.95 -48.35 -10.34
C ASP A 93 -29.86 -48.37 -11.42
N LYS A 94 -30.07 -49.12 -12.51
CA LYS A 94 -29.16 -49.14 -13.66
C LYS A 94 -29.02 -47.76 -14.31
N SER A 95 -30.13 -47.08 -14.58
CA SER A 95 -30.10 -45.73 -15.16
C SER A 95 -29.38 -44.73 -14.26
N ALA A 96 -29.61 -44.82 -12.95
CA ALA A 96 -28.94 -43.96 -11.98
C ALA A 96 -27.43 -44.25 -11.88
N LYS A 97 -26.99 -45.52 -12.01
CA LYS A 97 -25.57 -45.87 -12.12
C LYS A 97 -24.93 -45.30 -13.38
N ILE A 98 -25.63 -45.39 -14.52
CA ILE A 98 -25.17 -44.80 -15.79
C ILE A 98 -25.05 -43.28 -15.66
N MET A 99 -26.05 -42.62 -15.08
CA MET A 99 -26.03 -41.18 -14.84
C MET A 99 -24.85 -40.77 -13.96
N ALA A 100 -24.62 -41.49 -12.85
CA ALA A 100 -23.49 -41.20 -11.97
C ALA A 100 -22.14 -41.42 -12.68
N PHE A 101 -22.04 -42.44 -13.54
CA PHE A 101 -20.84 -42.64 -14.36
C PHE A 101 -20.62 -41.49 -15.34
N LEU A 102 -21.67 -41.05 -16.05
CA LEU A 102 -21.59 -39.94 -16.99
C LEU A 102 -21.22 -38.63 -16.29
N ASP A 103 -21.79 -38.37 -15.12
CA ASP A 103 -21.47 -37.21 -14.30
C ASP A 103 -19.99 -37.21 -13.87
N LYS A 104 -19.48 -38.36 -13.43
CA LYS A 104 -18.05 -38.54 -13.15
C LYS A 104 -17.17 -38.27 -14.37
N GLN A 105 -17.55 -38.76 -15.54
CA GLN A 105 -16.79 -38.49 -16.78
C GLN A 105 -16.80 -37.00 -17.13
N SER A 106 -17.95 -36.33 -17.02
CA SER A 106 -18.07 -34.88 -17.23
C SER A 106 -17.13 -34.10 -16.32
N LEU A 107 -17.09 -34.47 -15.04
CA LEU A 107 -16.18 -33.85 -14.07
C LEU A 107 -14.71 -34.04 -14.44
N LEU A 108 -14.32 -35.24 -14.87
CA LEU A 108 -12.95 -35.52 -15.30
C LEU A 108 -12.53 -34.68 -16.52
N PHE A 109 -13.44 -34.42 -17.46
CA PHE A 109 -13.15 -33.55 -18.60
C PHE A 109 -12.88 -32.10 -18.16
N ILE A 110 -13.68 -31.58 -17.24
CA ILE A 110 -13.51 -30.23 -16.70
C ILE A 110 -12.18 -30.12 -15.94
N ASP A 111 -11.92 -31.04 -15.02
CA ASP A 111 -10.68 -31.05 -14.23
C ASP A 111 -9.43 -31.20 -15.10
N THR A 112 -9.49 -32.04 -16.13
CA THR A 112 -8.38 -32.19 -17.09
C THR A 112 -8.13 -30.89 -17.85
N ALA A 113 -9.19 -30.20 -18.30
CA ALA A 113 -9.07 -28.93 -19.00
C ALA A 113 -8.47 -27.84 -18.09
N ASP A 114 -8.92 -27.77 -16.84
CA ASP A 114 -8.39 -26.82 -15.85
C ASP A 114 -6.93 -27.10 -15.52
N MET A 115 -6.55 -28.37 -15.34
CA MET A 115 -5.16 -28.78 -15.15
C MET A 115 -4.28 -28.40 -16.35
N LEU A 116 -4.75 -28.64 -17.58
CA LEU A 116 -4.00 -28.25 -18.79
C LEU A 116 -3.84 -26.73 -18.89
N SER A 117 -4.90 -25.97 -18.61
CA SER A 117 -4.88 -24.51 -18.64
C SER A 117 -3.88 -23.96 -17.62
N ARG A 118 -3.90 -24.49 -16.40
CA ARG A 118 -2.95 -24.13 -15.34
C ARG A 118 -1.51 -24.44 -15.76
N MET A 119 -1.26 -25.64 -16.28
CA MET A 119 0.07 -26.04 -16.73
C MET A 119 0.60 -25.13 -17.85
N ALA A 120 -0.25 -24.81 -18.83
CA ALA A 120 0.12 -23.97 -19.97
C ALA A 120 0.41 -22.51 -19.57
N ARG A 121 -0.38 -21.95 -18.65
CA ARG A 121 -0.31 -20.53 -18.31
C ARG A 121 0.65 -20.21 -17.17
N GLU A 122 0.80 -21.11 -16.22
CA GLU A 122 1.60 -20.85 -15.02
C GLU A 122 2.89 -21.64 -15.05
N THR A 123 2.80 -22.97 -15.08
CA THR A 123 3.97 -23.85 -14.93
C THR A 123 4.95 -23.70 -16.09
N LEU A 124 4.46 -23.74 -17.33
CA LEU A 124 5.32 -23.62 -18.51
C LEU A 124 5.89 -22.21 -18.69
N VAL A 125 5.16 -21.18 -18.31
CA VAL A 125 5.65 -19.79 -18.39
C VAL A 125 6.79 -19.59 -17.39
N ASN A 126 6.67 -20.11 -16.17
CA ASN A 126 7.72 -20.03 -15.15
C ASN A 126 8.93 -20.92 -15.47
N ALA A 127 8.74 -22.03 -16.19
CA ALA A 127 9.83 -22.87 -16.66
C ALA A 127 10.64 -22.23 -17.81
N ARG A 128 10.07 -21.24 -18.51
CA ARG A 128 10.77 -20.50 -19.56
C ARG A 128 11.63 -19.40 -18.94
N LEU A 129 12.88 -19.33 -19.40
CA LEU A 129 13.76 -18.23 -19.04
C LEU A 129 13.21 -16.91 -19.65
N PRO A 130 13.09 -15.83 -18.87
CA PRO A 130 12.71 -14.53 -19.40
C PRO A 130 13.76 -14.00 -20.38
N ASN A 131 13.35 -13.12 -21.29
CA ASN A 131 14.28 -12.46 -22.20
C ASN A 131 15.20 -11.50 -21.42
N PHE A 132 16.51 -11.63 -21.60
CA PHE A 132 17.49 -10.79 -20.91
C PHE A 132 17.70 -9.47 -21.64
N HIS A 133 17.57 -8.35 -20.93
CA HIS A 133 17.86 -7.02 -21.46
C HIS A 133 19.37 -6.73 -21.48
N ILE A 134 20.08 -7.34 -22.43
CA ILE A 134 21.53 -7.19 -22.60
C ILE A 134 21.98 -5.72 -22.72
N PRO A 135 21.30 -4.81 -23.45
CA PRO A 135 21.74 -3.42 -23.55
C PRO A 135 21.78 -2.69 -22.19
N ALA A 136 20.79 -2.95 -21.33
CA ALA A 136 20.76 -2.39 -19.98
C ALA A 136 21.88 -2.96 -19.11
N ALA A 137 22.16 -4.27 -19.22
CA ALA A 137 23.26 -4.90 -18.51
C ALA A 137 24.63 -4.33 -18.93
N VAL A 138 24.84 -4.11 -20.23
CA VAL A 138 26.08 -3.49 -20.76
C VAL A 138 26.26 -2.07 -20.24
N GLU A 139 25.18 -1.29 -20.23
CA GLU A 139 25.21 0.09 -19.73
C GLU A 139 25.60 0.15 -18.25
N ILE A 140 24.97 -0.67 -17.40
CA ILE A 140 25.29 -0.76 -15.98
C ILE A 140 26.73 -1.24 -15.78
N LEU A 141 27.18 -2.22 -16.56
CA LEU A 141 28.55 -2.74 -16.49
C LEU A 141 29.60 -1.69 -16.88
N THR A 142 29.31 -0.88 -17.89
CA THR A 142 30.27 0.10 -18.45
C THR A 142 30.27 1.41 -17.67
N SER A 143 29.08 1.94 -17.35
CA SER A 143 28.91 3.27 -16.76
C SER A 143 28.68 3.23 -15.24
N GLY A 144 28.43 2.05 -14.66
CA GLY A 144 28.07 1.89 -13.26
C GLY A 144 26.68 2.43 -12.90
N THR A 145 25.93 2.97 -13.86
CA THR A 145 24.61 3.56 -13.64
C THR A 145 23.64 3.23 -14.78
N TYR A 146 22.37 3.61 -14.61
CA TYR A 146 21.32 3.35 -15.59
C TYR A 146 20.67 4.67 -16.04
N SER A 147 20.76 5.00 -17.33
CA SER A 147 20.28 6.28 -17.88
C SER A 147 18.78 6.52 -17.73
N ARG A 148 17.96 5.46 -17.66
CA ARG A 148 16.50 5.59 -17.49
C ARG A 148 16.05 5.58 -16.04
N LEU A 149 16.98 5.59 -15.08
CA LEU A 149 16.61 5.70 -13.67
C LEU A 149 16.08 7.12 -13.40
N PRO A 150 14.83 7.28 -12.90
CA PRO A 150 14.30 8.59 -12.59
C PRO A 150 15.13 9.31 -11.53
N SER A 151 15.44 10.58 -11.78
CA SER A 151 16.24 11.43 -10.88
C SER A 151 15.66 11.54 -9.46
N ILE A 152 14.34 11.35 -9.31
CA ILE A 152 13.62 11.38 -8.03
C ILE A 152 14.16 10.31 -7.06
N ILE A 153 14.54 9.14 -7.57
CA ILE A 153 15.11 8.05 -6.74
C ILE A 153 16.53 8.42 -6.32
N ARG A 154 17.30 9.05 -7.23
CA ARG A 154 18.66 9.50 -6.97
C ARG A 154 18.69 10.61 -5.91
N GLU A 155 17.79 11.59 -6.00
CA GLU A 155 17.69 12.72 -5.06
C GLU A 155 17.22 12.31 -3.65
N ARG A 156 16.47 11.21 -3.54
CA ARG A 156 15.98 10.71 -2.24
C ARG A 156 16.98 9.82 -1.50
N ILE A 157 17.87 9.14 -2.22
CA ILE A 157 18.73 8.07 -1.67
C ILE A 157 20.19 8.53 -1.57
N VAL A 158 20.65 9.39 -2.48
CA VAL A 158 22.04 9.85 -2.52
C VAL A 158 22.09 11.31 -2.03
N PRO A 159 22.89 11.63 -1.00
CA PRO A 159 23.10 13.02 -0.60
C PRO A 159 23.69 13.82 -1.79
N PRO A 160 23.34 15.11 -1.94
CA PRO A 160 23.90 15.93 -3.01
C PRO A 160 25.43 15.93 -2.92
N ASP A 161 26.10 15.82 -4.08
CA ASP A 161 27.56 15.82 -4.16
C ASP A 161 28.15 17.03 -3.43
N PRO A 162 29.23 16.85 -2.63
CA PRO A 162 29.80 17.93 -1.84
C PRO A 162 30.35 19.03 -2.76
N ILE A 163 30.07 20.29 -2.42
CA ILE A 163 30.57 21.44 -3.16
C ILE A 163 32.11 21.42 -3.17
N THR A 164 32.70 21.36 -4.36
CA THR A 164 34.16 21.30 -4.50
C THR A 164 34.79 22.62 -4.01
N PRO A 165 35.96 22.62 -3.33
CA PRO A 165 36.61 23.86 -2.89
C PRO A 165 36.97 24.81 -4.04
N SER A 166 37.10 24.29 -5.26
CA SER A 166 37.29 25.09 -6.49
C SER A 166 36.01 25.81 -6.91
N GLU A 167 34.86 25.11 -6.89
CA GLU A 167 33.55 25.69 -7.19
C GLU A 167 33.18 26.75 -6.16
N LYS A 168 33.44 26.49 -4.87
CA LYS A 168 33.25 27.48 -3.81
C LYS A 168 34.04 28.75 -4.06
N ARG A 169 35.33 28.65 -4.43
CA ARG A 169 36.16 29.81 -4.74
C ARG A 169 35.64 30.58 -5.96
N GLN A 170 35.24 29.88 -7.01
CA GLN A 170 34.68 30.50 -8.21
C GLN A 170 33.36 31.23 -7.91
N THR A 171 32.46 30.61 -7.14
CA THR A 171 31.19 31.23 -6.73
C THR A 171 31.42 32.47 -5.85
N LEU A 172 32.38 32.43 -4.91
CA LEU A 172 32.71 33.60 -4.08
C LEU A 172 33.31 34.75 -4.90
N GLN A 173 34.15 34.45 -5.89
CA GLN A 173 34.68 35.45 -6.81
C GLN A 173 33.58 36.09 -7.66
N ARG A 174 32.67 35.26 -8.18
CA ARG A 174 31.49 35.77 -8.92
C ARG A 174 30.62 36.64 -8.03
N LEU A 175 30.39 36.24 -6.79
CA LEU A 175 29.61 37.02 -5.83
C LEU A 175 30.26 38.37 -5.51
N ASN A 176 31.58 38.43 -5.35
CA ASN A 176 32.30 39.71 -5.20
C ASN A 176 32.08 40.65 -6.40
N GLN A 177 32.09 40.11 -7.63
CA GLN A 177 31.84 40.90 -8.84
C GLN A 177 30.41 41.43 -8.88
N VAL A 178 29.43 40.61 -8.50
CA VAL A 178 28.02 41.03 -8.43
C VAL A 178 27.83 42.14 -7.40
N ILE A 179 28.42 41.99 -6.21
CA ILE A 179 28.40 43.00 -5.16
C ILE A 179 29.04 44.30 -5.67
N GLN A 180 30.22 44.23 -6.29
CA GLN A 180 30.90 45.39 -6.84
C GLN A 180 30.04 46.10 -7.91
N HIS A 181 29.45 45.35 -8.85
CA HIS A 181 28.59 45.90 -9.88
C HIS A 181 27.34 46.58 -9.28
N ARG A 182 26.72 45.96 -8.28
CA ARG A 182 25.56 46.51 -7.56
C ARG A 182 25.90 47.80 -6.80
N LEU A 183 27.08 47.87 -6.17
CA LEU A 183 27.54 49.07 -5.47
C LEU A 183 27.87 50.23 -6.41
N VAL A 184 28.38 49.94 -7.61
CA VAL A 184 28.66 50.97 -8.63
C VAL A 184 27.39 51.50 -9.29
N THR A 185 26.38 50.64 -9.46
CA THR A 185 25.10 51.02 -10.08
C THR A 185 24.12 51.63 -9.07
N GLY A 186 24.28 51.31 -7.78
CA GLY A 186 23.45 51.82 -6.69
C GLY A 186 23.86 53.23 -6.25
N ASN A 187 22.92 53.93 -5.61
CA ASN A 187 23.18 55.24 -5.03
C ASN A 187 23.93 55.09 -3.70
N LEU A 188 25.25 55.26 -3.70
CA LEU A 188 26.06 55.15 -2.49
C LEU A 188 26.11 56.49 -1.74
N MET A 189 25.73 56.49 -0.46
CA MET A 189 25.83 57.66 0.41
C MET A 189 27.31 58.01 0.68
N PRO A 190 27.71 59.30 0.71
CA PRO A 190 29.11 59.72 0.88
C PRO A 190 29.74 59.25 2.21
N GLN A 191 28.93 58.96 3.23
CA GLN A 191 29.34 58.45 4.54
C GLN A 191 29.77 56.96 4.50
N LEU A 192 29.30 56.18 3.52
CA LEU A 192 29.61 54.75 3.36
C LEU A 192 30.74 54.49 2.33
N ARG A 193 31.56 55.49 2.02
CA ARG A 193 32.63 55.39 0.99
C ARG A 193 33.77 54.45 1.35
N LYS A 194 34.01 54.18 2.64
CA LYS A 194 35.01 53.22 3.09
C LYS A 194 34.38 51.83 3.20
N PHE A 195 34.48 51.04 2.14
CA PHE A 195 34.01 49.65 2.13
C PHE A 195 35.08 48.69 1.65
N LYS A 196 35.02 47.44 2.11
CA LYS A 196 35.92 46.35 1.75
C LYS A 196 35.09 45.17 1.24
N ILE A 197 35.43 44.64 0.06
CA ILE A 197 34.75 43.47 -0.52
C ILE A 197 35.69 42.27 -0.44
N GLU A 198 35.34 41.26 0.36
CA GLU A 198 36.13 40.04 0.52
C GLU A 198 35.20 38.83 0.70
N ASN A 199 35.59 37.66 0.18
CA ASN A 199 34.90 36.38 0.40
C ASN A 199 33.36 36.40 0.25
N GLY A 200 32.82 37.12 -0.73
CA GLY A 200 31.39 37.17 -1.02
C GLY A 200 30.59 38.11 -0.12
N ARG A 201 31.24 38.92 0.72
CA ARG A 201 30.59 39.94 1.56
C ARG A 201 31.19 41.31 1.32
N VAL A 202 30.37 42.35 1.51
CA VAL A 202 30.82 43.75 1.62
C VAL A 202 30.78 44.16 3.08
N THR A 203 31.87 44.73 3.57
CA THR A 203 31.96 45.31 4.91
C THR A 203 32.08 46.81 4.78
N PHE A 204 31.12 47.55 5.32
CA PHE A 204 31.17 49.01 5.41
C PHE A 204 31.69 49.41 6.77
N LYS A 205 32.66 50.33 6.80
CA LYS A 205 33.24 50.84 8.04
C LYS A 205 33.03 52.34 8.14
N VAL A 206 32.30 52.76 9.16
CA VAL A 206 32.12 54.16 9.52
C VAL A 206 32.90 54.44 10.80
N ASP A 207 33.83 55.40 10.75
CA ASP A 207 34.73 55.67 11.87
C ASP A 207 33.93 56.16 13.10
N HIS A 208 34.16 55.53 14.26
CA HIS A 208 33.52 55.83 15.56
C HIS A 208 32.00 55.54 15.66
N GLU A 209 31.40 54.82 14.71
CA GLU A 209 29.97 54.47 14.74
C GLU A 209 29.74 52.96 14.65
N PHE A 210 29.90 52.35 13.47
CA PHE A 210 29.63 50.92 13.27
C PHE A 210 30.38 50.31 12.06
N GLU A 211 30.54 48.99 12.10
CA GLU A 211 30.97 48.15 11.00
C GLU A 211 29.83 47.17 10.64
N VAL A 212 29.42 47.15 9.38
CA VAL A 212 28.31 46.30 8.92
C VAL A 212 28.70 45.45 7.73
N SER A 213 28.41 44.14 7.80
CA SER A 213 28.69 43.17 6.75
C SER A 213 27.41 42.74 6.04
N LEU A 214 27.34 42.94 4.71
CA LEU A 214 26.20 42.57 3.87
C LEU A 214 26.61 41.59 2.76
N THR A 215 25.64 40.83 2.25
CA THR A 215 25.82 39.88 1.14
C THR A 215 24.56 39.83 0.27
N VAL A 216 24.73 39.43 -0.98
CA VAL A 216 23.62 39.24 -1.94
C VAL A 216 23.47 37.75 -2.24
N MET A 217 22.24 37.26 -2.40
CA MET A 217 21.96 35.84 -2.63
C MET A 217 21.63 35.51 -4.10
N GLY A 218 22.04 36.36 -5.03
CA GLY A 218 21.94 36.11 -6.47
C GLY A 218 22.27 37.32 -7.33
N ASP A 219 22.18 37.11 -8.64
CA ASP A 219 22.58 38.08 -9.69
C ASP A 219 21.44 39.03 -10.10
N GLY A 220 20.20 38.70 -9.70
CA GLY A 220 19.00 39.45 -10.09
C GLY A 220 18.98 40.88 -9.52
N PRO A 221 18.53 41.88 -10.30
CA PRO A 221 18.48 43.28 -9.86
C PRO A 221 17.47 43.53 -8.73
N ASN A 222 16.56 42.58 -8.48
CA ASN A 222 15.48 42.66 -7.48
C ASN A 222 15.76 41.80 -6.22
N ILE A 223 16.98 41.29 -6.06
CA ILE A 223 17.32 40.47 -4.89
C ILE A 223 17.78 41.43 -3.78
N PRO A 224 17.11 41.43 -2.62
CA PRO A 224 17.47 42.31 -1.51
C PRO A 224 18.82 41.92 -0.91
N TRP A 225 19.49 42.89 -0.31
CA TRP A 225 20.67 42.64 0.50
C TRP A 225 20.32 41.77 1.71
N ARG A 226 21.27 40.98 2.20
CA ARG A 226 21.16 40.32 3.50
C ARG A 226 22.26 40.80 4.41
N LEU A 227 21.87 41.08 5.64
CA LEU A 227 22.76 41.41 6.72
C LEU A 227 23.39 40.12 7.25
N LEU A 228 24.72 40.07 7.30
CA LEU A 228 25.46 38.96 7.91
C LEU A 228 25.78 39.27 9.37
N ASP A 229 26.41 40.41 9.60
CA ASP A 229 26.99 40.75 10.90
C ASP A 229 27.03 42.26 11.10
N ILE A 230 26.86 42.71 12.34
CA ILE A 230 26.96 44.12 12.76
C ILE A 230 27.87 44.18 13.98
N ASP A 231 28.88 45.04 13.91
CA ASP A 231 29.75 45.39 15.01
C ASP A 231 29.62 46.89 15.30
N ILE A 232 29.36 47.27 16.55
CA ILE A 232 29.15 48.66 16.94
C ILE A 232 30.45 49.17 17.57
N LEU A 233 31.07 50.15 16.91
CA LEU A 233 32.41 50.65 17.21
C LEU A 233 32.39 51.90 18.10
N VAL A 234 31.24 52.22 18.70
CA VAL A 234 31.09 53.33 19.64
C VAL A 234 31.76 52.97 20.96
N GLU A 235 32.73 53.78 21.40
CA GLU A 235 33.42 53.63 22.68
C GLU A 235 33.22 54.90 23.54
N ASP A 236 32.60 54.76 24.72
CA ASP A 236 32.49 55.85 25.70
C ASP A 236 33.65 55.75 26.70
N LYS A 237 34.54 56.76 26.70
CA LYS A 237 35.76 56.78 27.51
C LYS A 237 35.56 57.11 28.99
N GLU A 238 34.36 57.51 29.43
CA GLU A 238 34.12 57.87 30.83
C GLU A 238 33.34 56.78 31.60
N THR A 239 32.58 55.92 30.91
CA THR A 239 31.73 54.91 31.59
C THR A 239 32.09 53.45 31.24
N GLY A 240 32.85 53.20 30.16
CA GLY A 240 33.10 51.84 29.67
C GLY A 240 34.56 51.41 29.77
N ASP A 241 34.87 50.50 30.70
CA ASP A 241 36.15 49.80 30.82
C ASP A 241 36.37 48.82 29.64
N GLY A 242 36.36 49.32 28.40
CA GLY A 242 36.56 48.56 27.16
C GLY A 242 35.51 47.48 26.86
N LYS A 243 34.35 47.51 27.53
CA LYS A 243 33.27 46.53 27.30
C LYS A 243 32.30 47.02 26.24
N ALA A 244 31.94 46.14 25.31
CA ALA A 244 30.94 46.40 24.29
C ALA A 244 29.64 46.95 24.92
N LEU A 245 29.19 48.11 24.45
CA LEU A 245 28.03 48.82 25.00
C LEU A 245 26.69 48.12 24.74
N VAL A 246 26.65 47.10 23.87
CA VAL A 246 25.43 46.46 23.41
C VAL A 246 25.45 44.96 23.74
N HIS A 247 24.37 44.47 24.35
CA HIS A 247 24.20 43.06 24.69
C HIS A 247 23.89 42.24 23.43
N THR A 248 24.35 40.98 23.35
CA THR A 248 24.15 40.10 22.17
C THR A 248 22.67 39.94 21.76
N LEU A 249 21.74 40.01 22.72
CA LEU A 249 20.30 39.98 22.42
C LEU A 249 19.79 41.25 21.71
N GLN A 250 20.36 42.41 22.03
CA GLN A 250 20.01 43.68 21.38
C GLN A 250 20.56 43.70 19.95
N VAL A 251 21.78 43.19 19.74
CA VAL A 251 22.35 43.04 18.39
C VAL A 251 21.49 42.12 17.53
N ASN A 252 20.99 41.00 18.08
CA ASN A 252 20.11 40.10 17.34
C ASN A 252 18.74 40.74 17.01
N TYR A 253 18.19 41.54 17.93
CA TYR A 253 16.96 42.29 17.67
C TYR A 253 17.16 43.33 16.56
N ILE A 254 18.27 44.07 16.60
CA ILE A 254 18.66 45.04 15.56
C ILE A 254 18.88 44.31 14.22
N HIS A 255 19.51 43.13 14.24
CA HIS A 255 19.71 42.30 13.05
C HIS A 255 18.38 41.91 12.40
N GLN A 256 17.41 41.43 13.17
CA GLN A 256 16.08 41.09 12.65
C GLN A 256 15.32 42.31 12.13
N LEU A 257 15.39 43.44 12.84
CA LEU A 257 14.71 44.68 12.44
C LEU A 257 15.26 45.19 11.10
N ILE A 258 16.58 45.28 10.97
CA ILE A 258 17.25 45.72 9.75
C ILE A 258 16.99 44.72 8.61
N GLN A 259 17.09 43.42 8.88
CA GLN A 259 16.80 42.39 7.88
C GLN A 259 15.36 42.46 7.36
N GLY A 260 14.39 42.81 8.22
CA GLY A 260 13.00 43.05 7.82
C GLY A 260 12.83 44.29 6.95
N ARG A 261 13.52 45.39 7.29
CA ARG A 261 13.45 46.67 6.54
C ARG A 261 14.16 46.63 5.19
N ILE A 262 15.28 45.92 5.08
CA ILE A 262 16.03 45.74 3.82
C ILE A 262 15.18 45.01 2.75
N VAL A 263 14.29 44.11 3.16
CA VAL A 263 13.44 43.36 2.22
C VAL A 263 12.28 44.20 1.67
N ASP A 264 11.82 45.17 2.46
CA ASP A 264 10.64 46.01 2.16
C ASP A 264 11.00 47.27 1.35
N SER A 265 12.22 47.78 1.48
CA SER A 265 12.63 49.08 0.93
C SER A 265 13.51 48.99 -0.33
N PRO A 266 13.29 49.87 -1.34
CA PRO A 266 14.08 49.90 -2.57
C PRO A 266 15.50 50.46 -2.39
N ASP A 267 15.75 51.28 -1.37
CA ASP A 267 17.08 51.79 -1.00
C ASP A 267 17.56 51.17 0.31
N ALA A 268 17.99 49.91 0.23
CA ALA A 268 18.42 49.12 1.38
C ALA A 268 19.62 49.72 2.14
N LEU A 269 20.50 50.45 1.46
CA LEU A 269 21.72 50.97 2.07
C LEU A 269 21.46 52.24 2.88
N ALA A 270 20.55 53.11 2.42
CA ALA A 270 20.12 54.28 3.18
C ALA A 270 19.35 53.90 4.46
N GLU A 271 18.49 52.89 4.39
CA GLU A 271 17.69 52.45 5.54
C GLU A 271 18.54 51.77 6.62
N VAL A 272 19.57 51.01 6.22
CA VAL A 272 20.57 50.46 7.16
C VAL A 272 21.29 51.57 7.89
N TYR A 273 21.69 52.63 7.18
CA TYR A 273 22.33 53.79 7.80
C TYR A 273 21.38 54.52 8.76
N ASN A 274 20.13 54.80 8.34
CA ASN A 274 19.13 55.47 9.18
C ASN A 274 18.70 54.68 10.43
N CYS A 275 18.79 53.35 10.39
CA CYS A 275 18.48 52.51 11.55
C CYS A 275 19.66 52.36 12.53
N LEU A 276 20.89 52.57 12.06
CA LEU A 276 22.12 52.41 12.87
C LEU A 276 22.66 53.73 13.40
N HIS A 277 22.36 54.84 12.75
CA HIS A 277 22.65 56.22 13.19
C HIS A 277 21.53 56.74 14.10
#